data_AF-A0A6P0V8A7-F1
#
_entry.id   AF-A0A6P0V8A7-F1
#
_cell.length_a   1.000
_cell.length_b   1.000
_cell.length_c   1.000
_cell.angle_alpha   90.00
_cell.angle_beta   90.00
_cell.angle_gamma   90.00
#
_symmetry.space_group_name_H-M   'P 1'
#
loop_
_entity.id
_entity.type
_entity.pdbx_description
1 polymer ?
#
loop_
_entity_poly.entity_id
_entity_poly.type
_entity_poly.pdbx_seq_one_letter_code
_entity_poly.pdbx_strand_id
1 'polypeptide(L)'
;MINCEGLAIFKKVSVEGETEVFFIVDCSQLEWESESQGERPMGMELAHSTTVELDDECNVTWELFEYPVGSGTPNHVQHELNGVVLLHDFEFSFDYSEDDIEEPFKD
;
A
#
# COMPACT_ATOMS: atom_id res chain seq x y z
N MET A 1 4.92 2.50 -11.50
CA MET A 1 5.27 3.30 -10.30
C MET A 1 4.04 3.39 -9.40
N ILE A 2 4.20 3.27 -8.09
CA ILE A 2 3.08 3.41 -7.15
C ILE A 2 2.81 4.89 -6.93
N ASN A 3 1.60 5.34 -7.26
CA ASN A 3 1.10 6.65 -6.93
C ASN A 3 0.27 6.54 -5.65
N CYS A 4 0.62 7.36 -4.66
CA CYS A 4 -0.09 7.48 -3.40
C CYS A 4 -0.51 8.94 -3.21
N GLU A 5 -1.78 9.15 -2.93
CA GLU A 5 -2.33 10.47 -2.61
C GLU A 5 -3.05 10.46 -1.25
N GLY A 6 -2.98 11.59 -0.55
CA GLY A 6 -3.68 11.81 0.71
C GLY A 6 -2.87 11.48 1.97
N LEU A 7 -3.60 11.22 3.05
CA LEU A 7 -3.05 10.98 4.39
C LEU A 7 -3.75 9.77 5.02
N ALA A 8 -2.99 8.88 5.64
CA ALA A 8 -3.56 7.87 6.51
C ALA A 8 -3.66 8.41 7.94
N ILE A 9 -4.82 8.22 8.57
CA ILE A 9 -5.09 8.68 9.92
C ILE A 9 -5.41 7.46 10.78
N PHE A 10 -4.64 7.27 11.83
CA PHE A 10 -4.80 6.18 12.78
C PHE A 10 -5.22 6.70 14.15
N LYS A 11 -5.90 5.84 14.90
CA LYS A 11 -6.27 6.08 16.29
C LYS A 11 -5.80 4.92 17.19
N LYS A 12 -5.12 5.27 18.28
CA LYS A 12 -4.77 4.38 19.39
C LYS A 12 -5.48 4.89 20.65
N VAL A 13 -6.07 3.98 21.42
CA VAL A 13 -6.57 4.29 22.77
C VAL A 13 -5.48 3.91 23.75
N SER A 14 -5.10 4.83 24.65
CA SER A 14 -4.06 4.55 25.64
C SER A 14 -4.46 3.38 26.54
N VAL A 15 -3.46 2.68 27.11
CA VAL A 15 -3.68 1.51 27.97
C VAL A 15 -4.55 1.83 29.20
N GLU A 16 -4.52 3.08 29.66
CA GLU A 16 -5.38 3.57 30.75
C GLU A 16 -6.81 3.92 30.29
N GLY A 17 -7.11 3.85 29.00
CA GLY A 17 -8.45 3.98 28.41
C GLY A 17 -8.98 5.41 28.31
N GLU A 18 -8.23 6.41 28.78
CA GLU A 18 -8.72 7.78 28.93
C GLU A 18 -8.27 8.73 27.83
N THR A 19 -7.21 8.39 27.06
CA THR A 19 -6.64 9.29 26.04
C THR A 19 -6.64 8.63 24.67
N GLU A 20 -7.13 9.38 23.68
CA GLU A 20 -7.03 9.01 22.27
C GLU A 20 -5.81 9.69 21.66
N VAL A 21 -4.94 8.90 21.04
CA VAL A 21 -3.78 9.39 20.29
C VAL A 21 -4.06 9.17 18.81
N PHE A 22 -3.81 10.21 18.01
CA PHE A 22 -3.97 10.17 16.57
C PHE A 22 -2.60 10.24 15.89
N PHE A 23 -2.37 9.36 14.93
CA PHE A 23 -1.19 9.38 14.08
C PHE A 23 -1.59 9.75 12.65
N ILE A 24 -0.75 10.53 11.98
CA ILE A 24 -0.95 10.94 10.60
C ILE A 24 0.28 10.51 9.82
N VAL A 25 0.10 9.66 8.83
CA VAL A 25 1.15 9.26 7.89
C VAL A 25 0.87 9.94 6.57
N ASP A 26 1.90 10.56 6.00
CA ASP A 26 1.85 11.17 4.67
C ASP A 26 2.40 10.19 3.64
N CYS A 27 1.81 10.14 2.45
CA CYS A 27 2.26 9.27 1.36
C CYS A 27 3.76 9.42 1.05
N SER A 28 4.33 10.62 1.24
CA SER A 28 5.75 10.88 1.02
C SER A 28 6.68 10.16 2.01
N GLN A 29 6.14 9.59 3.09
CA GLN A 29 6.89 8.78 4.07
C GLN A 29 6.94 7.29 3.68
N LEU A 30 6.18 6.87 2.66
CA LEU A 30 6.11 5.47 2.27
C LEU A 30 7.29 5.10 1.37
N GLU A 31 8.03 4.09 1.80
CA GLU A 31 9.08 3.45 1.02
C GLU A 31 8.59 2.06 0.62
N TRP A 32 8.34 1.87 -0.68
CA TRP A 32 7.75 0.64 -1.19
C TRP A 32 8.80 -0.36 -1.63
N GLU A 33 8.66 -1.59 -1.15
CA GLU A 33 9.35 -2.77 -1.67
C GLU A 33 8.39 -3.54 -2.58
N SER A 34 8.91 -4.22 -3.60
CA SER A 34 8.07 -4.91 -4.60
C SER A 34 8.63 -6.29 -4.89
N GLU A 35 7.75 -7.29 -4.85
CA GLU A 35 8.10 -8.69 -5.08
C GLU A 35 7.16 -9.33 -6.09
N SER A 36 7.73 -10.16 -6.98
CA SER A 36 6.91 -10.97 -7.89
C SER A 36 6.31 -12.16 -7.16
N GLN A 37 4.99 -12.30 -7.26
CA GLN A 37 4.22 -13.44 -6.74
C GLN A 37 4.08 -14.56 -7.78
N GLY A 38 4.68 -14.39 -8.96
CA GLY A 38 4.67 -15.34 -10.07
C GLY A 38 3.70 -14.99 -11.18
N GLU A 39 3.57 -15.91 -12.14
CA GLU A 39 2.70 -15.75 -13.31
C GLU A 39 1.37 -16.50 -13.11
N ARG A 40 0.28 -15.83 -13.49
CA ARG A 40 -1.11 -16.31 -13.40
C ARG A 40 -1.77 -16.18 -14.79
N PRO A 41 -2.99 -16.71 -14.99
CA PRO A 41 -3.57 -16.81 -16.34
C PRO A 41 -3.71 -15.51 -17.14
N MET A 42 -3.78 -14.35 -16.48
CA MET A 42 -3.89 -13.04 -17.13
C MET A 42 -2.58 -12.24 -17.12
N GLY A 43 -1.49 -12.79 -16.60
CA GLY A 43 -0.19 -12.13 -16.51
C GLY A 43 0.51 -12.32 -15.17
N MET A 44 1.58 -11.56 -14.94
CA MET A 44 2.32 -11.53 -13.68
C MET A 44 1.48 -10.91 -12.56
N GLU A 45 1.71 -11.34 -11.33
CA GLU A 45 1.26 -10.68 -10.10
C GLU A 45 2.45 -10.08 -9.34
N LEU A 46 2.29 -8.84 -8.86
CA LEU A 46 3.23 -8.18 -7.97
C LEU A 46 2.56 -7.92 -6.62
N ALA A 47 3.34 -8.04 -5.54
CA ALA A 47 2.98 -7.52 -4.23
C ALA A 47 3.92 -6.36 -3.90
N HIS A 48 3.34 -5.25 -3.46
CA HIS A 48 4.06 -4.07 -3.01
C HIS A 48 3.81 -3.89 -1.53
N SER A 49 4.85 -3.76 -0.72
CA SER A 49 4.73 -3.62 0.73
C SER A 49 5.46 -2.38 1.23
N THR A 50 4.93 -1.77 2.27
CA THR A 50 5.60 -0.70 3.02
C THR A 50 5.17 -0.75 4.47
N THR A 51 6.09 -0.46 5.39
CA THR A 51 5.82 -0.44 6.83
C THR A 51 6.27 0.88 7.42
N VAL A 52 5.41 1.47 8.25
CA VAL A 52 5.70 2.71 8.98
C VAL A 52 5.58 2.46 10.47
N GLU A 53 6.60 2.89 11.23
CA GLU A 53 6.56 2.93 12.69
C GLU A 53 5.79 4.18 13.14
N LEU A 54 4.68 4.00 13.86
CA LEU A 54 3.88 5.10 14.41
C LEU A 54 4.41 5.55 15.78
N ASP A 55 4.84 4.59 16.59
CA ASP A 55 5.53 4.77 17.87
C ASP A 55 6.43 3.56 18.18
N ASP A 56 7.16 3.60 19.30
CA ASP A 56 8.10 2.53 19.71
C ASP A 56 7.47 1.13 19.85
N GLU A 57 6.13 1.04 19.90
CA GLU A 57 5.38 -0.19 20.14
C GLU A 57 4.41 -0.55 19.01
N CYS A 58 4.31 0.29 17.97
CA CYS A 58 3.29 0.15 16.95
C CYS A 58 3.84 0.50 15.57
N ASN A 59 3.69 -0.45 14.65
CA ASN A 59 3.90 -0.25 13.23
C ASN A 59 2.63 -0.59 12.46
N VAL A 60 2.52 -0.04 11.26
CA VAL A 60 1.45 -0.33 10.33
C VAL A 60 2.04 -0.70 8.98
N THR A 61 1.48 -1.73 8.35
CA THR A 61 1.94 -2.22 7.05
C THR A 61 0.81 -2.12 6.04
N TRP A 62 1.13 -1.64 4.84
CA TRP A 62 0.26 -1.75 3.66
C TRP A 62 0.85 -2.78 2.72
N GLU A 63 0.00 -3.64 2.18
CA GLU A 63 0.31 -4.54 1.08
C GLU A 63 -0.67 -4.27 -0.07
N LEU A 64 -0.13 -3.85 -1.22
CA LEU A 64 -0.88 -3.65 -2.45
C LEU A 64 -0.58 -4.80 -3.40
N PHE A 65 -1.62 -5.45 -3.89
CA PHE A 65 -1.48 -6.48 -4.90
C PHE A 65 -1.88 -5.93 -6.26
N GLU A 66 -1.07 -6.23 -7.26
CA GLU A 66 -1.35 -5.91 -8.65
C GLU A 66 -1.43 -7.17 -9.50
N TYR A 67 -2.61 -7.39 -10.07
CA TYR A 67 -2.85 -8.51 -10.97
C TYR A 67 -3.96 -8.22 -12.00
N PRO A 68 -3.68 -8.40 -13.30
CA PRO A 68 -2.34 -8.53 -13.86
C PRO A 68 -1.55 -7.22 -13.71
N VAL A 69 -0.22 -7.33 -13.74
CA VAL A 69 0.66 -6.16 -13.91
C VAL A 69 0.19 -5.33 -15.11
N GLY A 70 0.13 -4.01 -14.94
CA GLY A 70 -0.41 -3.07 -15.92
C GLY A 70 -1.90 -2.76 -15.76
N SER A 71 -2.54 -3.22 -14.67
CA SER A 71 -3.97 -2.98 -14.44
C SER A 71 -4.29 -1.52 -14.03
N GLY A 72 -3.28 -0.77 -13.58
CA GLY A 72 -3.38 0.65 -13.23
C GLY A 72 -3.93 0.93 -11.83
N THR A 73 -4.44 -0.09 -11.13
CA THR A 73 -4.94 0.03 -9.75
C THR A 73 -4.73 -1.28 -8.99
N PRO A 74 -4.54 -1.25 -7.67
CA PRO A 74 -4.44 -2.47 -6.87
C PRO A 74 -5.73 -3.30 -6.96
N ASN A 75 -5.60 -4.60 -7.22
CA ASN A 75 -6.74 -5.52 -7.18
C ASN A 75 -7.07 -5.92 -5.73
N HIS A 76 -6.12 -5.78 -4.82
CA HIS A 76 -6.32 -5.99 -3.39
C HIS A 76 -5.40 -5.08 -2.58
N VAL A 77 -5.91 -4.61 -1.44
CA VAL A 77 -5.16 -3.82 -0.46
C VAL A 77 -5.37 -4.46 0.91
N GLN A 78 -4.28 -4.78 1.59
CA GLN A 78 -4.27 -5.38 2.91
C GLN A 78 -3.52 -4.47 3.90
N HIS A 79 -4.01 -4.47 5.15
CA HIS A 79 -3.45 -3.68 6.25
C HIS A 79 -3.11 -4.57 7.44
N GLU A 80 -1.92 -4.38 8.00
CA GLU A 80 -1.56 -4.87 9.33
C GLU A 80 -1.47 -3.67 10.27
N LEU A 81 -2.37 -3.58 11.25
CA LEU A 81 -2.58 -2.34 12.04
C LEU A 81 -2.07 -2.40 13.48
N ASN A 82 -1.49 -3.52 13.92
CA ASN A 82 -0.88 -3.76 15.24
C ASN A 82 -1.27 -2.81 16.39
N GLY A 83 -2.55 -2.87 16.79
CA GLY A 83 -3.07 -2.16 17.96
C GLY A 83 -3.62 -0.76 17.71
N VAL A 84 -3.72 -0.32 16.45
CA VAL A 84 -4.43 0.91 16.06
C VAL A 84 -5.63 0.64 15.16
N VAL A 85 -6.48 1.65 15.02
CA VAL A 85 -7.63 1.67 14.12
C VAL A 85 -7.35 2.67 13.02
N LEU A 86 -7.42 2.22 11.76
CA LEU A 86 -7.38 3.07 10.57
C LEU A 86 -8.72 3.81 10.42
N LEU A 87 -8.68 5.14 10.44
CA LEU A 87 -9.87 5.99 10.32
C LEU A 87 -10.02 6.57 8.92
N HIS A 88 -8.90 6.87 8.27
CA HIS A 88 -8.81 7.35 6.91
C HIS A 88 -7.53 6.78 6.31
N ASP A 89 -7.56 6.47 5.02
CA ASP A 89 -6.49 5.79 4.32
C ASP A 89 -6.13 6.56 3.05
N PHE A 90 -5.02 6.17 2.44
CA PHE A 90 -4.55 6.71 1.18
C PHE A 90 -5.40 6.27 -0.02
N GLU A 91 -5.28 7.02 -1.11
CA GLU A 91 -5.71 6.57 -2.43
C GLU A 91 -4.50 6.07 -3.21
N PHE A 92 -4.55 4.82 -3.66
CA PHE A 92 -3.45 4.17 -4.39
C PHE A 92 -3.82 3.94 -5.86
N SER A 93 -2.86 4.19 -6.74
CA SER A 93 -2.92 3.80 -8.14
C SER A 93 -1.54 3.40 -8.66
N PHE A 94 -1.50 2.77 -9.83
CA PHE A 94 -0.25 2.44 -10.51
C PHE A 94 -0.15 3.24 -11.80
N ASP A 95 0.94 3.99 -11.94
CA ASP A 95 1.28 4.64 -13.21
C ASP A 95 2.28 3.78 -13.97
N TYR A 96 1.90 3.44 -15.19
CA TYR A 96 2.76 2.77 -16.15
C TYR A 96 3.07 3.80 -17.22
N SER A 97 4.35 4.15 -17.37
CA SER A 97 4.73 4.98 -18.50
C SER A 97 4.45 4.21 -19.79
N GLU A 98 4.15 4.89 -20.89
CA GLU A 98 3.87 4.24 -22.18
C GLU A 98 5.02 3.31 -22.64
N ASP A 99 6.24 3.52 -22.13
CA ASP A 99 7.42 2.69 -22.36
C ASP A 99 7.42 1.35 -21.58
N ASP A 100 6.58 1.20 -20.55
CA ASP A 100 6.49 0.00 -19.71
C ASP A 100 5.55 -1.07 -20.29
N ILE A 101 4.75 -0.72 -21.29
CA ILE A 101 3.84 -1.64 -21.99
C ILE A 101 4.56 -2.14 -23.25
N GLU A 102 5.33 -3.24 -23.14
CA GLU A 102 5.82 -3.91 -24.35
C GLU A 102 4.61 -4.32 -25.20
N GLU A 103 4.39 -3.63 -26.33
CA GLU A 103 3.34 -3.96 -27.29
C GLU A 103 3.42 -5.47 -27.63
N PRO A 104 2.28 -6.19 -27.70
CA PRO A 104 2.31 -7.58 -28.12
C PRO A 104 2.88 -7.65 -29.54
N PHE A 105 4.00 -8.37 -29.69
CA PHE A 105 4.68 -8.67 -30.96
C PHE A 105 3.66 -8.88 -32.08
N LYS A 106 3.67 -7.99 -33.08
CA LYS A 106 3.02 -8.25 -34.37
C LYS A 106 3.88 -9.25 -35.15
N ASP A 107 3.35 -10.44 -35.35
CA ASP A 107 3.60 -11.27 -36.55
C ASP A 107 2.32 -12.01 -36.96
#